data_AF-A0AB74M786-F1
#
_entry.id   AF-A0AB74M786-F1
#
_cell.length_a   1.000
_cell.length_b   1.000
_cell.length_c   1.000
_cell.angle_alpha   90.00
_cell.angle_beta   90.00
_cell.angle_gamma   90.00
#
_symmetry.space_group_name_H-M   'P 1'
#
loop_
_entity.id
_entity.type
_entity.pdbx_description
1 polymer ?
#
loop_
_entity_poly.entity_id
_entity_poly.type
_entity_poly.pdbx_seq_one_letter_code
_entity_poly.pdbx_strand_id
1 'polypeptide(L)'
;HDVEIRPGRVMHFACSPGEVSVLYAVAPKAGSRQVQDELRAWSEEVAAGALERLFMQTGVSWSDPSRAQYFSVLFSEGIRRAYRDTLAT
;
A
#
# COMPACT_ATOMS: atom_id res chain seq x y z
N HIS A 1 -15.88 -3.83 -8.79
CA HIS A 1 -15.14 -3.36 -9.98
C HIS A 1 -14.40 -2.12 -9.48
N ASP A 2 -13.09 -2.13 -9.21
CA ASP A 2 -12.02 -2.26 -10.21
C ASP A 2 -10.70 -2.74 -9.59
N VAL A 3 -10.38 -4.01 -9.81
CA VAL A 3 -8.99 -4.46 -9.87
C VAL A 3 -8.89 -5.28 -11.15
N GLU A 4 -8.59 -4.60 -12.26
CA GLU A 4 -8.12 -5.29 -13.45
C GLU A 4 -6.65 -5.66 -13.25
N ILE A 5 -6.38 -6.94 -13.02
CA ILE A 5 -5.04 -7.48 -13.24
C ILE A 5 -4.81 -7.40 -14.75
N ARG A 6 -4.15 -6.34 -15.20
CA ARG A 6 -3.82 -6.18 -16.62
C ARG A 6 -2.83 -7.27 -17.03
N PRO A 7 -3.20 -8.18 -17.95
CA PRO A 7 -2.24 -9.11 -18.50
C PRO A 7 -1.17 -8.31 -19.28
N GLY A 8 0.11 -8.63 -19.08
CA GLY A 8 1.19 -8.09 -19.93
C GLY A 8 2.28 -7.26 -19.25
N ARG A 9 2.31 -7.13 -17.91
CA ARG A 9 3.54 -6.65 -17.23
C ARG A 9 4.46 -7.83 -16.98
N VAL A 10 5.51 -7.93 -17.78
CA VAL A 10 6.54 -8.97 -17.66
C VAL A 10 7.80 -8.31 -17.10
N MET A 11 8.36 -8.90 -16.04
CA MET A 11 9.67 -8.51 -15.51
C MET A 11 10.69 -9.50 -16.03
N HIS A 12 11.73 -9.00 -16.71
CA HIS A 12 12.82 -9.82 -17.21
C HIS A 12 14.02 -9.71 -16.27
N PHE A 13 14.55 -10.85 -15.84
CA PHE A 13 15.83 -10.90 -15.16
C PHE A 13 16.94 -11.00 -16.21
N ALA A 14 17.99 -10.19 -16.08
CA ALA A 14 19.13 -10.21 -16.99
C ALA A 14 19.94 -11.53 -16.90
N CYS A 15 19.77 -12.28 -15.81
CA CYS A 15 20.41 -13.56 -15.52
C CYS A 15 19.46 -14.43 -14.68
N SER A 16 19.80 -15.71 -14.48
CA SER A 16 18.98 -16.62 -13.67
C SER A 16 18.86 -16.10 -12.23
N PRO A 17 17.66 -15.76 -11.74
CA PRO A 17 17.49 -15.09 -10.45
C PRO A 17 17.65 -16.01 -9.23
N GLY A 18 17.87 -17.32 -9.44
CA GLY A 18 17.88 -18.30 -8.35
C GLY A 18 16.48 -18.48 -7.76
N GLU A 19 16.14 -17.68 -6.75
CA GLU A 19 14.84 -17.66 -6.08
C GLU A 19 14.18 -16.29 -6.24
N VAL A 20 12.89 -16.27 -6.61
CA VAL A 20 12.12 -15.04 -6.81
C VAL A 20 10.88 -15.08 -5.93
N SER A 21 10.87 -14.24 -4.89
CA SER A 21 9.69 -14.01 -4.05
C SER A 21 8.98 -12.74 -4.50
N VAL A 22 7.73 -12.87 -4.97
CA VAL A 22 6.91 -11.74 -5.42
C VAL A 22 5.77 -11.50 -4.43
N LEU A 23 5.78 -10.33 -3.80
CA LEU A 23 4.67 -9.83 -2.98
C LEU A 23 3.93 -8.75 -3.76
N TYR A 24 2.62 -8.89 -3.89
CA TYR A 24 1.76 -7.93 -4.58
C TYR A 24 0.64 -7.48 -3.66
N ALA A 25 0.31 -6.19 -3.69
CA ALA A 25 -0.83 -5.64 -2.98
C ALA A 25 -2.08 -5.73 -3.87
N VAL A 26 -3.14 -6.35 -3.36
CA VAL A 26 -4.45 -6.40 -4.03
C VAL A 26 -5.33 -5.32 -3.43
N ALA A 27 -5.97 -4.48 -4.25
CA ALA A 27 -6.93 -3.53 -3.71
C ALA A 27 -8.08 -4.29 -3.02
N PRO A 28 -8.55 -3.84 -1.86
CA PRO A 28 -9.63 -4.52 -1.14
C PRO A 28 -10.87 -4.61 -2.03
N LYS A 29 -11.51 -5.79 -2.06
CA LYS A 29 -12.75 -6.00 -2.81
C LYS A 29 -13.85 -5.12 -2.21
N ALA A 30 -14.59 -4.42 -3.08
CA ALA A 30 -15.78 -3.68 -2.69
C ALA A 30 -16.75 -4.60 -1.93
N GLY A 31 -17.20 -4.18 -0.74
CA GLY A 31 -18.07 -4.97 0.12
C GLY A 31 -17.35 -5.90 1.11
N SER A 32 -16.01 -5.91 1.14
CA SER A 32 -15.27 -6.59 2.21
C SER A 32 -15.63 -6.00 3.56
N ARG A 33 -16.03 -6.84 4.51
CA ARG A 33 -16.34 -6.45 5.90
C ARG A 33 -15.22 -6.78 6.88
N GLN A 34 -14.15 -7.40 6.38
CA GLN A 34 -13.05 -7.87 7.20
C GLN A 34 -11.75 -7.28 6.66
N VAL A 35 -10.95 -6.76 7.59
CA VAL A 35 -9.56 -6.39 7.40
C VAL A 35 -8.75 -7.59 7.86
N GLN A 36 -7.80 -8.03 7.03
CA GLN A 36 -6.86 -9.10 7.36
C GLN A 36 -6.12 -8.77 8.66
N ASP A 37 -5.90 -9.77 9.51
CA ASP A 37 -5.30 -9.54 10.83
C ASP A 37 -3.85 -9.07 10.73
N GLU A 38 -3.15 -9.46 9.66
CA GLU A 38 -1.82 -8.95 9.31
C GLU A 38 -1.84 -7.44 9.10
N LEU A 39 -2.89 -6.89 8.50
CA LEU A 39 -3.06 -5.44 8.33
C LEU A 39 -3.45 -4.74 9.63
N ARG A 40 -4.06 -5.45 10.59
CA ARG A 40 -4.38 -4.87 11.91
C ARG A 40 -3.12 -4.55 12.71
N ALA A 41 -2.04 -5.31 12.51
CA ALA A 41 -0.74 -5.03 13.14
C ALA A 41 -0.12 -3.71 12.65
N TRP A 42 -0.58 -3.17 11.53
CA TRP A 42 -0.08 -1.96 10.86
C TRP A 42 -1.18 -0.90 10.71
N SER A 43 -2.10 -0.82 11.67
CA SER A 43 -3.31 0.01 11.55
C SER A 43 -3.02 1.50 11.43
N GLU A 44 -1.95 1.98 12.07
CA GLU A 44 -1.57 3.41 12.03
C GLU A 44 -1.01 3.79 10.66
N GLU A 45 -0.18 2.93 10.08
CA GLU A 45 0.39 3.08 8.75
C GLU A 45 -0.72 3.04 7.71
N VAL A 46 -1.65 2.09 7.82
CA VAL A 46 -2.84 2.02 6.94
C VAL A 46 -3.69 3.28 7.05
N ALA A 47 -3.89 3.80 8.27
CA ALA A 47 -4.60 5.06 8.49
C ALA A 47 -3.86 6.25 7.87
N ALA A 48 -2.53 6.29 7.93
CA ALA A 48 -1.73 7.33 7.27
C ALA A 48 -1.95 7.32 5.76
N GLY A 49 -1.93 6.16 5.11
CA GLY A 49 -2.25 6.05 3.68
C GLY A 49 -3.66 6.52 3.35
N ALA A 50 -4.65 6.24 4.21
CA ALA A 50 -6.02 6.73 4.03
C ALA A 50 -6.12 8.26 4.19
N LEU A 51 -5.40 8.83 5.17
CA LEU A 51 -5.36 10.26 5.43
C LEU A 51 -4.66 11.02 4.29
N GLU A 52 -3.56 10.50 3.75
CA GLU A 52 -2.90 11.05 2.56
C GLU A 52 -3.91 11.23 1.41
N ARG A 53 -4.66 10.17 1.08
CA ARG A 53 -5.68 10.21 0.03
C ARG A 53 -6.84 11.16 0.36
N LEU A 54 -7.24 11.24 1.63
CA LEU A 54 -8.30 12.14 2.08
C LEU A 54 -7.89 13.61 1.88
N PHE A 55 -6.68 13.96 2.28
CA PHE A 55 -6.16 15.32 2.15
C PHE A 55 -5.86 15.71 0.70
N MET A 56 -5.63 14.74 -0.20
CA MET A 56 -5.46 14.95 -1.64
C MET A 56 -6.78 15.12 -2.42
N GLN A 57 -7.95 14.96 -1.79
CA GLN A 57 -9.23 15.16 -2.48
C GLN A 57 -9.37 16.59 -2.99
N THR A 58 -9.78 16.75 -4.25
CA THR A 58 -9.96 18.07 -4.87
C THR A 58 -11.36 18.61 -4.63
N GLY A 59 -11.51 19.94 -4.54
CA GLY A 59 -12.81 20.61 -4.45
C GLY A 59 -13.50 20.51 -3.08
N VAL A 60 -12.78 20.10 -2.04
CA VAL A 60 -13.28 19.97 -0.66
C VAL A 60 -12.47 20.83 0.31
N SER A 61 -13.12 21.32 1.37
CA SER A 61 -12.53 22.27 2.31
C SER A 61 -11.44 21.68 3.20
N TRP A 62 -11.42 20.35 3.36
CA TRP A 62 -10.38 19.64 4.10
C TRP A 62 -9.17 19.26 3.25
N SER A 63 -9.12 19.61 1.96
CA SER A 63 -7.93 19.36 1.14
C SER A 63 -6.74 20.12 1.72
N ASP A 64 -5.63 19.41 1.93
CA ASP A 64 -4.41 19.97 2.52
C ASP A 64 -3.19 19.21 1.98
N PRO A 65 -2.56 19.69 0.89
CA PRO A 65 -1.41 19.03 0.28
C PRO A 65 -0.22 18.87 1.23
N SER A 66 -0.04 19.79 2.19
CA SER A 66 1.04 19.71 3.16
C SER A 66 0.80 18.57 4.16
N ARG A 67 -0.43 18.41 4.66
CA ARG A 67 -0.80 17.25 5.48
C ARG A 67 -0.75 15.96 4.69
N ALA A 68 -1.21 15.95 3.45
CA ALA A 68 -1.10 14.79 2.57
C ALA A 68 0.36 14.31 2.45
N GLN A 69 1.30 15.23 2.22
CA GLN A 69 2.72 14.92 2.14
C GLN A 69 3.26 14.32 3.45
N TYR A 70 2.87 14.86 4.60
CA TYR A 70 3.25 14.31 5.89
C TYR A 70 2.80 12.85 6.05
N PHE A 71 1.53 12.57 5.76
CA PHE A 71 0.98 11.21 5.85
C PHE A 71 1.55 10.27 4.78
N SER A 72 1.92 10.78 3.60
CA SER A 72 2.64 10.00 2.57
C SER A 72 3.98 9.47 3.10
N VAL A 73 4.72 10.28 3.85
CA VAL A 73 5.99 9.84 4.45
C VAL A 73 5.74 8.77 5.49
N LEU A 74 4.79 8.98 6.42
CA LEU A 74 4.44 8.00 7.45
C LEU A 74 4.02 6.65 6.86
N PHE A 75 3.16 6.67 5.83
CA PHE A 75 2.75 5.46 5.13
C PHE A 75 3.92 4.74 4.46
N SER A 76 4.79 5.48 3.78
CA SER A 76 5.95 4.91 3.07
C SER A 76 6.96 4.29 4.04
N GLU A 77 7.25 4.93 5.16
CA GLU A 77 8.11 4.36 6.20
C GLU A 77 7.47 3.12 6.83
N GLY A 78 6.16 3.17 7.05
CA GLY A 78 5.35 2.05 7.52
C GLY A 78 5.49 0.80 6.65
N ILE A 79 5.32 0.94 5.33
CA ILE A 79 5.52 -0.16 4.37
C ILE A 79 6.93 -0.73 4.47
N ARG A 80 7.96 0.12 4.54
CA ARG A 80 9.36 -0.35 4.63
C ARG A 80 9.61 -1.11 5.93
N ARG A 81 8.98 -0.69 7.03
CA ARG A 81 9.10 -1.39 8.31
C ARG A 81 8.38 -2.74 8.27
N ALA A 82 7.14 -2.77 7.77
CA ALA A 82 6.40 -4.02 7.57
C ALA A 82 7.17 -5.01 6.70
N TYR A 83 7.80 -4.52 5.63
CA TYR A 83 8.66 -5.31 4.78
C TYR A 83 9.83 -5.95 5.54
N ARG A 84 10.57 -5.16 6.34
CA ARG A 84 11.68 -5.68 7.15
C ARG A 84 11.22 -6.73 8.14
N ASP A 85 10.09 -6.51 8.80
CA ASP A 85 9.56 -7.45 9.80
C ASP A 85 9.13 -8.77 9.15
N THR A 86 8.51 -8.72 7.95
CA THR A 86 8.14 -9.93 7.20
C THR A 86 9.33 -10.74 6.67
N LEU A 87 10.48 -10.11 6.41
CA LEU A 87 11.70 -10.81 5.98
C LEU A 87 12.49 -11.40 7.15
N ALA A 88 12.28 -10.89 8.36
CA ALA A 88 12.93 -11.37 9.58
C ALA A 88 12.21 -12.57 10.22
N THR A 89 11.02 -12.91 9.73
CA THR A 89 10.16 -14.00 10.19
C THR A 89 10.22 -15.17 9.20
#